data_AF-A0A4P6JVP6-F1
#
_entry.id   AF-A0A4P6JVP6-F1
#
_cell.length_a   1.000
_cell.length_b   1.000
_cell.length_c   1.000
_cell.angle_alpha   90.00
_cell.angle_beta   90.00
_cell.angle_gamma   90.00
#
_symmetry.space_group_name_H-M   'P 1'
#
loop_
_entity.id
_entity.type
_entity.pdbx_description
1 polymer ?
#
loop_
_entity_poly.entity_id
_entity_poly.type
_entity_poly.pdbx_seq_one_letter_code
_entity_poly.pdbx_strand_id
1 'polypeptide(L)'
;MSNKGRESKGIKYATSEAEAKEVLEEQEEYALLTPAEQETAINVARDKTQGVKDAVKFIGDYLSQERSAQKKQARQLQATADLNAMAAVFPAGGLAQAILAAAASGYVGLEANVSAAGDQRAADIATARAQWQTAVNNGQFPAAITNVHTFPPENKAIQGKGNQGDTLAKRFWQANFISTWHGRTINVHVDLDKRDIPK
;
A
#
# COMPACT_ATOMS: atom_id res chain seq x y z
N MET A 1 3.52 -24.58 31.30
CA MET A 1 4.57 -24.54 30.26
C MET A 1 5.51 -25.71 30.49
N SER A 2 5.47 -26.67 29.58
CA SER A 2 6.31 -27.87 29.60
C SER A 2 7.79 -27.48 29.50
N ASN A 3 8.65 -27.98 30.41
CA ASN A 3 10.08 -27.70 30.43
C ASN A 3 10.86 -28.62 29.46
N LYS A 4 10.24 -28.92 28.30
CA LYS A 4 10.79 -29.78 27.26
C LYS A 4 11.69 -28.94 26.33
N GLY A 5 12.79 -29.53 25.89
CA GLY A 5 13.82 -28.89 25.09
C GLY A 5 15.20 -28.91 25.75
N ARG A 6 16.24 -28.77 24.92
CA ARG A 6 17.60 -28.48 25.40
C ARG A 6 17.91 -27.01 25.21
N GLU A 7 18.83 -26.51 26.03
CA GLU A 7 19.30 -25.14 25.94
C GLU A 7 20.70 -25.11 25.31
N SER A 8 20.89 -24.25 24.31
CA SER A 8 22.21 -23.95 23.75
C SER A 8 22.39 -22.44 23.72
N LYS A 9 23.40 -21.92 24.42
CA LYS A 9 23.69 -20.47 24.48
C LYS A 9 22.46 -19.60 24.85
N GLY A 10 21.61 -20.07 25.76
CA GLY A 10 20.39 -19.35 26.15
C GLY A 10 19.17 -19.59 25.25
N ILE A 11 19.29 -20.40 24.21
CA ILE A 11 18.23 -20.69 23.23
C ILE A 11 17.64 -22.07 23.52
N LYS A 12 16.33 -22.14 23.75
CA LYS A 12 15.59 -23.39 23.88
C LYS A 12 15.23 -23.94 22.51
N TYR A 13 15.68 -25.15 22.22
CA TYR A 13 15.41 -25.84 20.95
C TYR A 13 14.86 -27.26 21.20
N ALA A 14 14.03 -27.72 20.28
CA ALA A 14 13.51 -29.08 20.28
C ALA A 14 14.59 -30.06 19.80
N THR A 15 14.79 -31.15 20.52
CA THR A 15 15.81 -32.16 20.19
C THR A 15 15.33 -33.20 19.17
N SER A 16 14.02 -33.27 18.95
CA SER A 16 13.39 -34.16 17.97
C SER A 16 12.23 -33.45 17.25
N GLU A 17 11.80 -34.02 16.13
CA GLU A 17 10.61 -33.58 15.42
C GLU A 17 9.35 -33.73 16.28
N ALA A 18 9.20 -34.84 17.01
CA ALA A 18 8.04 -35.07 17.88
C ALA A 18 7.95 -34.01 18.99
N GLU A 19 9.08 -33.63 19.59
CA GLU A 19 9.15 -32.57 20.59
C GLU A 19 8.86 -31.19 19.98
N ALA A 20 9.34 -30.92 18.76
CA ALA A 20 9.02 -29.68 18.05
C ALA A 20 7.52 -29.58 17.76
N LYS A 21 6.91 -30.66 17.25
CA LYS A 21 5.47 -30.75 16.97
C LYS A 21 4.65 -30.53 18.24
N GLU A 22 4.95 -31.25 19.33
CA GLU A 22 4.23 -31.11 20.59
C GLU A 22 4.19 -29.65 21.08
N VAL A 23 5.32 -28.94 20.99
CA VAL A 23 5.40 -27.55 21.44
C VAL A 23 4.73 -26.58 20.47
N LEU A 24 4.84 -26.80 19.16
CA LEU A 24 4.23 -25.92 18.16
C LEU A 24 2.70 -26.12 18.05
N GLU A 25 2.18 -27.31 18.30
CA GLU A 25 0.75 -27.60 18.35
C GLU A 25 0.02 -26.91 19.52
N GLU A 26 0.75 -26.47 20.55
CA GLU A 26 0.19 -25.57 21.59
C GLU A 26 -0.16 -24.17 21.02
N GLN A 27 0.37 -23.81 19.84
CA GLN A 27 0.00 -22.57 19.13
C GLN A 27 -1.17 -22.85 18.20
N GLU A 28 -2.34 -22.26 18.46
CA GLU A 28 -3.54 -22.44 17.61
C GLU A 28 -3.25 -22.07 16.14
N GLU A 29 -2.37 -21.10 15.92
CA GLU A 29 -1.91 -20.66 14.60
C GLU A 29 -1.14 -21.72 13.80
N TYR A 30 -0.49 -22.69 14.46
CA TYR A 30 0.28 -23.74 13.78
C TYR A 30 -0.61 -24.63 12.91
N ALA A 31 -1.85 -24.87 13.34
CA ALA A 31 -2.84 -25.63 12.58
C ALA A 31 -3.32 -24.89 11.32
N LEU A 32 -3.08 -23.59 11.20
CA LEU A 32 -3.44 -22.78 10.03
C LEU A 32 -2.39 -22.84 8.91
N LEU A 33 -1.21 -23.39 9.19
CA LEU A 33 -0.12 -23.52 8.23
C LEU A 33 -0.31 -24.71 7.28
N THR A 34 0.25 -24.61 6.08
CA THR A 34 0.35 -25.75 5.15
C THR A 34 1.40 -26.76 5.66
N PRO A 35 1.36 -28.03 5.20
CA PRO A 35 2.34 -29.03 5.64
C PRO A 35 3.80 -28.62 5.44
N ALA A 36 4.12 -27.91 4.35
CA ALA A 36 5.48 -27.42 4.08
C ALA A 36 5.92 -26.30 5.04
N GLU A 37 4.99 -25.43 5.43
CA GLU A 37 5.26 -24.37 6.41
C GLU A 37 5.38 -24.94 7.83
N GLN A 38 4.56 -25.94 8.17
CA GLN A 38 4.68 -26.69 9.42
C GLN A 38 6.06 -27.36 9.52
N GLU A 39 6.52 -28.01 8.45
CA GLU A 39 7.87 -28.57 8.37
C GLU A 39 8.96 -27.50 8.56
N THR A 40 8.79 -26.33 7.96
CA THR A 40 9.70 -25.20 8.14
C THR A 40 9.75 -24.72 9.60
N ALA A 41 8.60 -24.56 10.25
CA ALA A 41 8.52 -24.18 11.66
C ALA A 41 9.18 -25.24 12.58
N ILE A 42 8.98 -26.53 12.30
CA ILE A 42 9.66 -27.63 12.98
C ILE A 42 11.18 -27.52 12.83
N ASN A 43 11.67 -27.26 11.63
CA ASN A 43 13.12 -27.14 11.37
C ASN A 43 13.73 -25.96 12.14
N VAL A 44 13.05 -24.81 12.17
CA VAL A 44 13.45 -23.64 12.99
C VAL A 44 13.44 -23.99 14.48
N ALA A 45 12.41 -24.69 14.96
CA ALA A 45 12.27 -25.08 16.37
C ALA A 45 13.40 -26.01 16.83
N ARG A 46 13.94 -26.82 15.91
CA ARG A 46 15.04 -27.76 16.16
C ARG A 46 16.42 -27.15 15.98
N ASP A 47 16.52 -25.98 15.35
CA ASP A 47 17.78 -25.30 15.15
C ASP A 47 18.32 -24.75 16.48
N LYS A 48 19.57 -25.06 16.81
CA LYS A 48 20.21 -24.66 18.08
C LYS A 48 20.51 -23.15 18.17
N THR A 49 20.44 -22.45 17.04
CA THR A 49 20.70 -21.02 16.89
C THR A 49 19.42 -20.19 16.81
N GLN A 50 18.26 -20.82 16.61
CA GLN A 50 16.95 -20.15 16.52
C GLN A 50 16.00 -20.69 17.60
N GLY A 51 15.70 -21.99 17.53
CA GLY A 51 14.92 -22.70 18.53
C GLY A 51 13.42 -22.39 18.49
N VAL A 52 12.72 -22.85 19.52
CA VAL A 52 11.24 -22.84 19.59
C VAL A 52 10.68 -21.43 19.51
N LYS A 53 11.31 -20.46 20.19
CA LYS A 53 10.82 -19.08 20.22
C LYS A 53 10.78 -18.44 18.83
N ASP A 54 11.81 -18.68 18.03
CA ASP A 54 11.89 -18.16 16.67
C ASP A 54 10.93 -18.90 15.73
N ALA A 55 10.64 -20.18 15.97
CA ALA A 55 9.60 -20.90 15.23
C ALA A 55 8.20 -20.33 15.50
N VAL A 56 7.86 -20.05 16.76
CA VAL A 56 6.60 -19.39 17.12
C VAL A 56 6.51 -18.01 16.48
N LYS A 57 7.61 -17.24 16.50
CA LYS A 57 7.68 -15.95 15.81
C LYS A 57 7.47 -16.10 14.30
N PHE A 58 8.10 -17.09 13.67
CA PHE A 58 7.92 -17.39 12.26
C PHE A 58 6.45 -17.66 11.91
N ILE A 59 5.73 -18.48 12.70
CA ILE A 59 4.30 -18.75 12.49
C ILE A 59 3.50 -17.45 12.51
N GLY A 60 3.71 -16.60 13.52
CA GLY A 60 3.02 -15.32 13.65
C GLY A 60 3.33 -14.35 12.49
N ASP A 61 4.62 -14.21 12.15
CA ASP A 61 5.08 -13.33 11.07
C ASP A 61 4.55 -13.80 9.71
N TYR A 62 4.57 -15.11 9.45
CA TYR A 62 4.08 -15.71 8.21
C TYR A 62 2.58 -15.46 8.01
N LEU A 63 1.76 -15.78 9.01
CA LEU A 63 0.31 -15.57 8.93
C LEU A 63 -0.05 -14.09 8.84
N SER A 64 0.72 -13.21 9.49
CA SER A 64 0.55 -11.77 9.35
C SER A 64 0.84 -11.30 7.91
N GLN A 65 1.89 -11.83 7.28
CA GLN A 65 2.23 -11.55 5.89
C GLN A 65 1.17 -12.08 4.93
N GLU A 66 0.75 -13.34 5.08
CA GLU A 66 -0.33 -13.97 4.31
C GLU A 66 -1.62 -13.14 4.38
N ARG A 67 -2.09 -12.82 5.59
CA ARG A 67 -3.30 -11.99 5.77
C ARG A 67 -3.14 -10.61 5.13
N SER A 68 -1.95 -10.02 5.21
CA SER A 68 -1.65 -8.73 4.57
C SER A 68 -1.67 -8.84 3.04
N ALA A 69 -1.14 -9.93 2.48
CA ALA A 69 -1.15 -10.22 1.05
C ALA A 69 -2.58 -10.44 0.55
N GLN A 70 -3.39 -11.23 1.26
CA GLN A 70 -4.81 -11.45 0.94
C GLN A 70 -5.60 -10.13 0.98
N LYS A 71 -5.41 -9.30 2.00
CA LYS A 71 -6.02 -7.96 2.08
C LYS A 71 -5.58 -7.06 0.93
N LYS A 72 -4.31 -7.10 0.54
CA LYS A 72 -3.80 -6.35 -0.62
C LYS A 72 -4.45 -6.84 -1.91
N GLN A 73 -4.58 -8.14 -2.10
CA GLN A 73 -5.24 -8.74 -3.26
C GLN A 73 -6.73 -8.35 -3.33
N ALA A 74 -7.45 -8.37 -2.20
CA ALA A 74 -8.84 -7.91 -2.15
C ALA A 74 -8.97 -6.45 -2.56
N ARG A 75 -8.08 -5.57 -2.07
CA ARG A 75 -8.02 -4.16 -2.52
C ARG A 75 -7.69 -4.04 -4.00
N GLN A 76 -6.79 -4.87 -4.52
CA GLN A 76 -6.43 -4.87 -5.95
C GLN A 76 -7.65 -5.22 -6.80
N LEU A 77 -8.44 -6.21 -6.41
CA LEU A 77 -9.67 -6.58 -7.13
C LEU A 77 -10.70 -5.45 -7.11
N GLN A 78 -10.91 -4.81 -5.96
CA GLN A 78 -11.79 -3.64 -5.82
C GLN A 78 -11.33 -2.48 -6.72
N ALA A 79 -10.05 -2.11 -6.62
CA ALA A 79 -9.47 -1.04 -7.41
C ALA A 79 -9.55 -1.31 -8.92
N THR A 80 -9.30 -2.54 -9.36
CA THR A 80 -9.45 -2.93 -10.76
C THR A 80 -10.90 -2.79 -11.24
N ALA A 81 -11.88 -3.18 -10.43
CA ALA A 81 -13.29 -3.00 -10.77
C ALA A 81 -13.67 -1.51 -10.92
N ASP A 82 -13.21 -0.67 -9.98
CA ASP A 82 -13.44 0.78 -10.03
C ASP A 82 -12.76 1.44 -11.25
N LEU A 83 -11.53 1.02 -11.57
CA LEU A 83 -10.81 1.49 -12.76
C LEU A 83 -11.54 1.11 -14.05
N ASN A 84 -12.06 -0.12 -14.13
CA ASN A 84 -12.82 -0.58 -15.29
C ASN A 84 -14.14 0.20 -15.44
N ALA A 85 -14.82 0.51 -14.34
CA ALA A 85 -16.04 1.33 -14.36
C ALA A 85 -15.77 2.76 -14.89
N MET A 86 -14.57 3.28 -14.65
CA MET A 86 -14.14 4.61 -15.09
C MET A 86 -13.47 4.65 -16.48
N ALA A 87 -13.26 3.50 -17.13
CA ALA A 87 -12.49 3.40 -18.37
C ALA A 87 -13.07 4.23 -19.53
N ALA A 88 -14.39 4.43 -19.55
CA ALA A 88 -15.07 5.26 -20.56
C ALA A 88 -15.18 6.75 -20.18
N VAL A 89 -14.87 7.11 -18.93
CA VAL A 89 -15.00 8.48 -18.42
C VAL A 89 -13.79 9.32 -18.78
N PHE A 90 -12.59 8.74 -18.68
CA PHE A 90 -11.34 9.42 -19.02
C PHE A 90 -10.72 8.85 -20.29
N PRO A 91 -10.26 9.71 -21.23
CA PRO A 91 -9.59 9.24 -22.44
C PRO A 91 -8.38 8.36 -22.12
N ALA A 92 -8.26 7.26 -22.85
CA ALA A 92 -7.14 6.34 -22.71
C ALA A 92 -5.80 7.04 -22.94
N GLY A 93 -4.84 6.85 -22.04
CA GLY A 93 -3.51 7.47 -22.08
C GLY A 93 -3.48 8.93 -21.64
N GLY A 94 -4.62 9.52 -21.24
CA GLY A 94 -4.69 10.90 -20.75
C GLY A 94 -4.22 11.05 -19.30
N LEU A 95 -3.80 12.26 -18.92
CA LEU A 95 -3.36 12.59 -17.57
C LEU A 95 -4.45 12.30 -16.50
N ALA A 96 -5.73 12.55 -16.80
CA ALA A 96 -6.82 12.23 -15.88
C ALA A 96 -6.92 10.73 -15.55
N GLN A 97 -6.68 9.87 -16.55
CA GLN A 97 -6.65 8.42 -16.34
C GLN A 97 -5.40 8.00 -15.56
N ALA A 98 -4.24 8.61 -15.83
CA ALA A 98 -3.02 8.35 -15.07
C ALA A 98 -3.17 8.74 -13.58
N ILE A 99 -3.84 9.85 -13.29
CA ILE A 99 -4.19 10.27 -11.92
C ILE A 99 -5.11 9.25 -11.25
N LEU A 100 -6.14 8.76 -11.96
CA LEU A 100 -7.04 7.74 -11.44
C LEU A 100 -6.30 6.44 -11.12
N ALA A 101 -5.40 6.01 -12.01
CA ALA A 101 -4.57 4.83 -11.80
C ALA A 101 -3.62 4.99 -10.61
N ALA A 102 -3.02 6.17 -10.43
CA ALA A 102 -2.20 6.48 -9.26
C ALA A 102 -3.01 6.43 -7.97
N ALA A 103 -4.23 6.99 -7.95
CA ALA A 103 -5.11 6.92 -6.79
C ALA A 103 -5.47 5.48 -6.40
N ALA A 104 -5.82 4.65 -7.39
CA ALA A 104 -6.05 3.22 -7.20
C ALA A 104 -4.81 2.50 -6.63
N SER A 105 -3.61 2.81 -7.15
CA SER A 105 -2.36 2.27 -6.64
C SER A 105 -2.11 2.67 -5.17
N GLY A 106 -2.33 3.94 -4.82
CA GLY A 106 -2.24 4.44 -3.45
C GLY A 106 -3.22 3.75 -2.50
N TYR A 107 -4.47 3.48 -2.94
CA TYR A 107 -5.43 2.70 -2.17
C TYR A 107 -4.93 1.27 -1.90
N VAL A 108 -4.45 0.56 -2.93
CA VAL A 108 -3.94 -0.81 -2.79
C VAL A 108 -2.71 -0.85 -1.86
N GLY A 109 -1.78 0.09 -2.06
CA GLY A 109 -0.52 0.23 -1.32
C GLY A 109 -0.68 0.84 0.08
N LEU A 110 -1.86 1.36 0.41
CA LEU A 110 -2.11 2.10 1.65
C LEU A 110 -1.27 3.38 1.76
N GLU A 111 -0.99 4.04 0.64
CA GLU A 111 -0.26 5.30 0.57
C GLU A 111 -1.25 6.46 0.42
N ALA A 112 -1.29 7.37 1.41
CA ALA A 112 -2.22 8.49 1.40
C ALA A 112 -1.82 9.60 0.42
N ASN A 113 -0.53 9.68 0.07
CA ASN A 113 0.02 10.66 -0.85
C ASN A 113 0.82 9.91 -1.92
N VAL A 114 0.45 10.09 -3.17
CA VAL A 114 1.10 9.46 -4.32
C VAL A 114 1.32 10.50 -5.41
N SER A 115 2.24 10.24 -6.33
CA SER A 115 2.46 11.11 -7.49
C SER A 115 1.93 10.43 -8.75
N ALA A 116 1.29 11.21 -9.62
CA ALA A 116 0.93 10.75 -10.96
C ALA A 116 1.84 11.39 -12.00
N ALA A 117 2.45 10.54 -12.83
CA ALA A 117 3.36 10.93 -13.90
C ALA A 117 4.57 11.76 -13.42
N GLY A 118 5.44 12.15 -14.36
CA GLY A 118 6.46 13.19 -14.12
C GLY A 118 5.87 14.58 -14.33
N ASP A 119 6.74 15.59 -14.43
CA ASP A 119 6.37 16.99 -14.71
C ASP A 119 5.39 17.11 -15.89
N GLN A 120 4.28 17.84 -15.68
CA GLN A 120 3.22 18.05 -16.67
C GLN A 120 3.08 19.53 -17.04
N ARG A 121 2.64 19.82 -18.27
CA ARG A 121 2.34 21.19 -18.69
C ARG A 121 1.10 21.72 -17.96
N ALA A 122 1.04 23.02 -17.71
CA ALA A 122 -0.12 23.66 -17.08
C ALA A 122 -1.44 23.37 -17.82
N ALA A 123 -1.40 23.33 -19.16
CA ALA A 123 -2.56 23.03 -19.99
C ALA A 123 -3.07 21.59 -19.80
N ASP A 124 -2.17 20.62 -19.66
CA ASP A 124 -2.53 19.21 -19.45
C ASP A 124 -3.17 19.02 -18.07
N ILE A 125 -2.60 19.67 -17.05
CA ILE A 125 -3.16 19.69 -15.69
C ILE A 125 -4.55 20.34 -15.71
N ALA A 126 -4.72 21.49 -16.36
CA ALA A 126 -6.01 22.16 -16.46
C ALA A 126 -7.06 21.30 -17.17
N THR A 127 -6.67 20.60 -18.23
CA THR A 127 -7.53 19.65 -18.95
C THR A 127 -7.94 18.49 -18.05
N ALA A 128 -7.00 17.87 -17.35
CA ALA A 128 -7.30 16.78 -16.42
C ALA A 128 -8.23 17.22 -15.28
N ARG A 129 -8.02 18.43 -14.73
CA ARG A 129 -8.91 19.02 -13.72
C ARG A 129 -10.33 19.23 -14.25
N ALA A 130 -10.47 19.75 -15.46
CA ALA A 130 -11.78 19.95 -16.08
C ALA A 130 -12.51 18.62 -16.32
N GLN A 131 -11.79 17.58 -16.76
CA GLN A 131 -12.34 16.22 -16.93
C GLN A 131 -12.84 15.65 -15.59
N TRP A 132 -12.03 15.74 -14.53
CA TRP A 132 -12.42 15.29 -13.20
C TRP A 132 -13.63 16.07 -12.66
N GLN A 133 -13.65 17.40 -12.80
CA GLN A 133 -14.79 18.21 -12.37
C GLN A 133 -16.08 17.84 -13.12
N THR A 134 -15.97 17.54 -14.42
CA THR A 134 -17.09 17.09 -15.25
C THR A 134 -17.61 15.75 -14.75
N ALA A 135 -16.72 14.79 -14.49
CA ALA A 135 -17.08 13.49 -13.94
C ALA A 135 -17.76 13.57 -12.57
N VAL A 136 -17.32 14.50 -11.70
CA VAL A 136 -17.98 14.78 -10.41
C VAL A 136 -19.38 15.33 -10.62
N ASN A 137 -19.51 16.38 -11.44
CA ASN A 137 -20.80 17.05 -11.67
C ASN A 137 -21.85 16.12 -12.30
N ASN A 138 -21.40 15.16 -13.11
CA ASN A 138 -22.25 14.17 -13.75
C ASN A 138 -22.48 12.91 -12.91
N GLY A 139 -21.92 12.82 -11.70
CA GLY A 139 -22.05 11.64 -10.83
C GLY A 139 -21.47 10.37 -11.44
N GLN A 140 -20.39 10.47 -12.23
CA GLN A 140 -19.83 9.35 -12.99
C GLN A 140 -18.88 8.47 -12.18
N PHE A 141 -18.46 8.92 -10.99
CA PHE A 141 -17.62 8.11 -10.10
C PHE A 141 -18.42 6.96 -9.48
N PRO A 142 -17.83 5.76 -9.35
CA PRO A 142 -18.40 4.67 -8.56
C PRO A 142 -18.75 5.14 -7.14
N ALA A 143 -19.79 4.56 -6.53
CA ALA A 143 -20.21 4.91 -5.18
C ALA A 143 -19.11 4.71 -4.10
N ALA A 144 -18.13 3.85 -4.39
CA ALA A 144 -16.96 3.63 -3.54
C ALA A 144 -15.91 4.75 -3.61
N ILE A 145 -15.98 5.63 -4.62
CA ILE A 145 -15.10 6.78 -4.81
C ILE A 145 -15.89 8.06 -4.50
N THR A 146 -15.53 8.70 -3.40
CA THR A 146 -16.24 9.86 -2.84
C THR A 146 -15.29 11.02 -2.55
N ASN A 147 -15.81 12.18 -2.10
CA ASN A 147 -15.02 13.35 -1.71
C ASN A 147 -13.96 13.74 -2.75
N VAL A 148 -14.40 13.81 -4.02
CA VAL A 148 -13.53 14.08 -5.15
C VAL A 148 -13.31 15.58 -5.29
N HIS A 149 -12.06 16.03 -5.14
CA HIS A 149 -11.66 17.43 -5.23
C HIS A 149 -10.42 17.57 -6.11
N THR A 150 -10.36 18.67 -6.86
CA THR A 150 -9.16 19.02 -7.63
C THR A 150 -8.70 20.43 -7.31
N PHE A 151 -7.40 20.60 -7.12
CA PHE A 151 -6.77 21.86 -6.80
C PHE A 151 -5.77 22.22 -7.89
N PRO A 152 -5.71 23.50 -8.31
CA PRO A 152 -4.73 23.96 -9.29
C PRO A 152 -3.30 23.80 -8.76
N PRO A 153 -2.28 23.93 -9.64
CA PRO A 153 -0.91 24.06 -9.20
C PRO A 153 -0.75 25.21 -8.21
N GLU A 154 -0.15 24.93 -7.06
CA GLU A 154 0.19 25.93 -6.04
C GLU A 154 1.65 25.83 -5.64
N ASN A 155 2.26 26.97 -5.30
CA ASN A 155 3.60 26.99 -4.72
C ASN A 155 3.59 26.44 -3.28
N LYS A 156 4.04 25.19 -3.10
CA LYS A 156 4.06 24.52 -1.80
C LYS A 156 5.15 25.06 -0.86
N ALA A 157 6.21 25.64 -1.40
CA ALA A 157 7.29 26.24 -0.59
C ALA A 157 6.83 27.54 0.08
N ILE A 158 6.08 28.39 -0.63
CA ILE A 158 5.55 29.66 -0.09
C ILE A 158 4.48 29.40 0.99
N GLN A 159 3.71 28.33 0.87
CA GLN A 159 2.70 27.97 1.87
C GLN A 159 3.27 27.35 3.16
N GLY A 160 4.59 27.25 3.32
CA GLY A 160 5.22 26.65 4.50
C GLY A 160 4.99 25.14 4.63
N LYS A 161 4.46 24.48 3.58
CA LYS A 161 4.12 23.05 3.56
C LYS A 161 5.25 22.16 3.01
N GLY A 162 6.45 22.72 2.77
CA GLY A 162 7.60 22.07 2.15
C GLY A 162 8.76 21.68 3.08
N ASN A 163 8.60 21.78 4.40
CA ASN A 163 9.73 21.64 5.35
C ASN A 163 9.87 20.23 5.96
N GLN A 164 9.86 19.17 5.16
CA GLN A 164 10.40 17.87 5.61
C GLN A 164 11.21 17.18 4.50
N GLY A 165 12.54 17.09 4.71
CA GLY A 165 13.46 16.29 3.91
C GLY A 165 13.99 16.95 2.64
N ASP A 166 15.18 16.55 2.23
CA ASP A 166 16.07 17.10 1.17
C ASP A 166 15.52 17.11 -0.28
N THR A 167 14.20 17.16 -0.48
CA THR A 167 13.55 17.22 -1.80
C THR A 167 13.13 18.64 -2.23
N LEU A 168 13.52 19.66 -1.46
CA LEU A 168 13.19 21.07 -1.64
C LEU A 168 13.50 21.63 -3.04
N ALA A 169 14.47 21.09 -3.77
CA ALA A 169 14.93 21.68 -5.02
C ALA A 169 14.04 21.42 -6.27
N LYS A 170 13.07 20.50 -6.23
CA LYS A 170 12.35 20.06 -7.45
C LYS A 170 10.81 20.15 -7.42
N ARG A 171 10.16 20.32 -6.27
CA ARG A 171 8.69 20.15 -6.11
C ARG A 171 7.97 21.43 -5.68
N PHE A 172 8.24 22.54 -6.36
CA PHE A 172 7.69 23.84 -5.96
C PHE A 172 6.21 24.00 -6.28
N TRP A 173 5.77 23.60 -7.48
CA TRP A 173 4.41 23.82 -7.95
C TRP A 173 3.72 22.49 -8.25
N GLN A 174 2.66 22.19 -7.51
CA GLN A 174 1.94 20.91 -7.62
C GLN A 174 0.44 21.10 -7.62
N ALA A 175 -0.24 20.49 -8.59
CA ALA A 175 -1.67 20.27 -8.52
C ALA A 175 -1.98 19.08 -7.61
N ASN A 176 -3.18 19.06 -7.03
CA ASN A 176 -3.60 18.00 -6.12
C ASN A 176 -4.96 17.48 -6.55
N PHE A 177 -5.10 16.16 -6.62
CA PHE A 177 -6.35 15.46 -6.90
C PHE A 177 -6.65 14.56 -5.71
N ILE A 178 -7.69 14.90 -4.96
CA ILE A 178 -8.04 14.22 -3.71
C ILE A 178 -9.31 13.42 -3.95
N SER A 179 -9.32 12.16 -3.53
CA SER A 179 -10.51 11.31 -3.57
C SER A 179 -10.47 10.29 -2.44
N THR A 180 -11.63 9.83 -1.98
CA THR A 180 -11.76 8.79 -0.96
C THR A 180 -12.20 7.49 -1.59
N TRP A 181 -11.36 6.47 -1.55
CA TRP A 181 -11.57 5.13 -2.12
C TRP A 181 -11.88 4.14 -1.01
N HIS A 182 -13.07 3.54 -1.02
CA HIS A 182 -13.51 2.58 -0.01
C HIS A 182 -13.26 3.06 1.42
N GLY A 183 -13.51 4.35 1.68
CA GLY A 183 -13.30 4.99 2.98
C GLY A 183 -11.89 5.51 3.26
N ARG A 184 -10.93 5.38 2.32
CA ARG A 184 -9.56 5.88 2.47
C ARG A 184 -9.27 7.07 1.55
N THR A 185 -8.87 8.20 2.12
CA THR A 185 -8.48 9.39 1.35
C THR A 185 -7.09 9.20 0.73
N ILE A 186 -7.01 9.46 -0.57
CA ILE A 186 -5.80 9.45 -1.39
C ILE A 186 -5.65 10.83 -2.02
N ASN A 187 -4.45 11.39 -1.90
CA ASN A 187 -4.04 12.63 -2.54
C ASN A 187 -3.01 12.31 -3.62
N VAL A 188 -3.34 12.64 -4.87
CA VAL A 188 -2.46 12.48 -6.02
C VAL A 188 -1.86 13.83 -6.37
N HIS A 189 -0.54 13.92 -6.29
CA HIS A 189 0.23 15.09 -6.69
C HIS A 189 0.60 15.00 -8.18
N VAL A 190 0.51 16.12 -8.87
CA VAL A 190 1.02 16.27 -10.23
C VAL A 190 1.94 17.48 -10.27
N ASP A 191 3.23 17.23 -10.54
CA ASP A 191 4.25 18.26 -10.63
C ASP A 191 4.04 19.13 -11.88
N LEU A 192 4.10 20.44 -11.71
CA LEU A 192 4.07 21.39 -12.82
C LEU A 192 5.46 21.50 -13.44
N ASP A 193 5.51 21.42 -14.77
CA ASP A 193 6.72 21.64 -15.54
C ASP A 193 7.33 23.02 -15.25
N LYS A 194 8.63 23.05 -14.98
CA LYS A 194 9.40 24.26 -14.69
C LYS A 194 9.20 25.40 -15.69
N ARG A 195 8.87 25.09 -16.94
CA ARG A 195 8.62 26.07 -18.01
C ARG A 195 7.32 26.84 -17.81
N ASP A 196 6.38 26.32 -17.04
CA ASP A 196 5.07 26.92 -16.77
C ASP A 196 4.95 27.51 -15.37
N ILE A 197 6.03 27.51 -14.59
CA ILE A 197 6.06 28.15 -13.28
C ILE A 197 5.93 29.68 -13.47
N PRO A 198 4.93 30.32 -12.81
CA PRO A 198 4.82 31.77 -12.80
C PRO A 198 6.11 32.41 -12.26
N LYS A 199 6.63 33.41 -12.98
CA LYS A 199 7.82 34.18 -12.58
C LYS A 199 7.48 35.20 -11.52
#